data_AF-A0A955PNC4-F1
#
_entry.id   AF-A0A955PNC4-F1
#
_cell.length_a   1.000
_cell.length_b   1.000
_cell.length_c   1.000
_cell.angle_alpha   90.00
_cell.angle_beta   90.00
_cell.angle_gamma   90.00
#
_symmetry.space_group_name_H-M   'P 1'
#
loop_
_entity.id
_entity.type
_entity.pdbx_description
1 polymer ?
#
loop_
_entity_poly.entity_id
_entity_poly.type
_entity_poly.pdbx_seq_one_letter_code
_entity_poly.pdbx_strand_id
1 'polypeptide(L)'
;LNTKAMWERYQGLTKMGQSEIARAKREIESAPSSPMVALESVEGVISSLDERGAWVEDLTFPNTVDYMNNPPEKFRGIRTATFLKNANLLIDAIESAREGEKKLE
;
A
#
# COMPACT_ATOMS: atom_id res chain seq x y z
N LEU A 1 14.72 -18.40 22.92
CA LEU A 1 14.00 -17.95 21.71
C LEU A 1 13.64 -19.20 20.89
N ASN A 2 12.36 -19.48 20.69
CA ASN A 2 11.92 -20.62 19.87
C ASN A 2 11.99 -20.23 18.38
N THR A 3 13.15 -20.46 17.78
CA THR A 3 13.49 -20.05 16.41
C THR A 3 12.61 -20.72 15.35
N LYS A 4 12.13 -21.93 15.60
CA LYS A 4 11.23 -22.66 14.69
C LYS A 4 9.86 -21.99 14.56
N ALA A 5 9.25 -21.61 15.70
CA ALA A 5 7.96 -20.91 15.71
C ALA A 5 8.05 -19.51 15.06
N MET A 6 9.18 -18.81 15.25
CA MET A 6 9.41 -17.52 14.58
C MET A 6 9.55 -17.69 13.05
N TRP A 7 10.24 -18.75 12.60
CA TRP A 7 10.39 -19.05 11.17
C TRP A 7 9.07 -19.43 10.50
N GLU A 8 8.24 -20.24 11.15
CA GLU A 8 6.90 -20.62 10.65
C GLU A 8 5.98 -19.39 10.54
N ARG A 9 6.01 -18.50 11.55
CA ARG A 9 5.28 -17.22 11.51
C ARG A 9 5.78 -16.33 10.35
N TYR A 10 7.09 -16.22 10.16
CA TYR A 10 7.67 -15.44 9.06
C TYR A 10 7.25 -15.99 7.69
N GLN A 11 7.30 -17.31 7.49
CA GLN A 11 6.86 -17.97 6.27
C GLN A 11 5.38 -17.72 5.98
N GLY A 12 4.52 -17.79 7.00
CA GLY A 12 3.09 -17.49 6.89
C GLY A 12 2.81 -16.04 6.48
N LEU A 13 3.46 -15.08 7.15
CA LEU A 13 3.36 -13.66 6.82
C LEU A 13 3.88 -13.34 5.42
N THR A 14 4.97 -13.99 4.98
CA THR A 14 5.53 -13.80 3.64
C THR A 14 4.56 -14.25 2.54
N LYS A 15 3.94 -15.43 2.70
CA LYS A 15 2.93 -15.93 1.75
C LYS A 15 1.70 -15.02 1.69
N MET A 16 1.25 -14.53 2.84
CA MET A 16 0.14 -13.57 2.90
C MET A 16 0.50 -12.25 2.21
N GLY A 17 1.70 -11.72 2.45
CA GLY A 17 2.20 -10.52 1.77
C GLY A 17 2.26 -10.67 0.24
N GLN A 18 2.69 -11.83 -0.27
CA GLN A 18 2.68 -12.09 -1.73
C GLN A 18 1.26 -12.08 -2.31
N SER A 19 0.29 -12.66 -1.61
CA SER A 19 -1.12 -12.65 -2.03
C SER A 19 -1.74 -11.25 -1.98
N GLU A 20 -1.37 -10.43 -0.99
CA GLU A 20 -1.77 -9.02 -0.89
C GLU A 20 -1.19 -8.19 -2.03
N ILE A 21 0.09 -8.37 -2.39
CA ILE A 21 0.72 -7.69 -3.53
C ILE A 21 -0.02 -8.03 -4.83
N ALA A 22 -0.32 -9.31 -5.06
CA ALA A 22 -1.02 -9.75 -6.27
C ALA A 22 -2.44 -9.16 -6.33
N ARG A 23 -3.14 -9.08 -5.19
CA ARG A 23 -4.46 -8.46 -5.10
C ARG A 23 -4.39 -6.94 -5.35
N ALA A 24 -3.45 -6.25 -4.71
CA ALA A 24 -3.22 -4.82 -4.89
C ALA A 24 -2.96 -4.45 -6.34
N LYS A 25 -2.13 -5.24 -7.03
CA LYS A 25 -1.87 -5.05 -8.47
C LYS A 25 -3.13 -5.16 -9.31
N ARG A 26 -3.98 -6.18 -9.06
CA ARG A 26 -5.26 -6.32 -9.78
C ARG A 26 -6.21 -5.16 -9.51
N GLU A 27 -6.30 -4.70 -8.26
CA GLU A 27 -7.15 -3.56 -7.90
C GLU A 27 -6.70 -2.29 -8.65
N ILE A 28 -5.39 -2.06 -8.76
CA ILE A 28 -4.82 -0.94 -9.53
C ILE A 28 -5.06 -1.11 -11.03
N GLU A 29 -4.79 -2.30 -11.60
CA GLU A 29 -5.01 -2.59 -13.02
C GLU A 29 -6.48 -2.47 -13.43
N SER A 30 -7.40 -2.74 -12.51
CA SER A 30 -8.84 -2.60 -12.73
C SER A 30 -9.36 -1.16 -12.61
N ALA A 31 -8.55 -0.25 -12.06
CA ALA A 31 -8.94 1.14 -11.92
C ALA A 31 -8.88 1.85 -13.29
N PRO A 32 -9.88 2.66 -13.64
CA PRO A 32 -9.86 3.42 -14.89
C PRO A 32 -8.64 4.36 -14.91
N SER A 33 -7.81 4.22 -15.95
CA SER A 33 -6.76 5.19 -16.28
C SER A 33 -7.42 6.53 -16.54
N SER A 34 -7.28 7.47 -15.60
CA SER A 34 -7.72 8.85 -15.81
C SER A 34 -6.52 9.65 -16.34
N PRO A 35 -6.63 10.29 -17.51
CA PRO A 35 -5.49 10.93 -18.17
C PRO A 35 -5.02 12.22 -17.48
N MET A 36 -5.67 12.64 -16.39
CA MET A 36 -5.29 13.85 -15.68
C MET A 36 -5.57 13.66 -14.18
N VAL A 37 -4.51 13.60 -13.38
CA VAL A 37 -4.64 13.53 -11.92
C VAL A 37 -4.98 14.93 -11.42
N ALA A 38 -6.13 15.07 -10.73
CA ALA A 38 -6.51 16.32 -10.09
C ALA A 38 -5.50 16.67 -8.98
N LEU A 39 -5.01 17.93 -8.96
CA LEU A 39 -4.01 18.40 -7.99
C LEU A 39 -4.44 18.16 -6.53
N GLU A 40 -5.73 18.32 -6.24
CA GLU A 40 -6.35 18.06 -4.94
C GLU A 40 -6.12 16.62 -4.44
N SER A 41 -6.00 15.66 -5.37
CA SER A 41 -5.72 14.25 -5.03
C SER A 41 -4.26 14.07 -4.59
N VAL A 42 -3.34 14.85 -5.15
CA VAL A 42 -1.92 14.83 -4.79
C VAL A 42 -1.70 15.45 -3.42
N GLU A 43 -2.34 16.59 -3.14
CA GLU A 43 -2.26 17.24 -1.83
C GLU A 43 -2.80 16.34 -0.71
N GLY A 44 -3.90 15.63 -0.96
CA GLY A 44 -4.44 14.64 -0.03
C GLY A 44 -3.46 13.48 0.25
N VAL A 45 -2.78 12.99 -0.79
CA VAL A 45 -1.78 11.93 -0.64
C VAL A 45 -0.56 12.40 0.18
N ILE A 46 -0.03 13.59 -0.11
CA ILE A 46 1.14 14.14 0.61
C ILE A 46 0.78 14.46 2.07
N SER A 47 -0.38 15.07 2.31
CA SER A 47 -0.83 15.43 3.67
C SER A 47 -1.14 14.21 4.55
N SER A 48 -1.39 13.04 3.96
CA SER A 48 -1.62 11.79 4.70
C SER A 48 -0.35 11.08 5.19
N LEU A 49 0.84 11.59 4.86
CA LEU A 49 2.10 11.04 5.36
C LEU A 49 2.25 11.32 6.87
N ASP A 50 2.79 10.34 7.60
CA ASP A 50 3.20 10.56 8.97
C ASP A 50 4.48 11.43 9.07
N GLU A 51 4.91 11.75 10.29
CA GLU A 51 6.11 12.54 10.56
C GLU A 51 7.42 11.96 9.98
N ARG A 52 7.42 10.68 9.59
CA ARG A 52 8.56 9.98 8.99
C ARG A 52 8.46 9.91 7.46
N GLY A 53 7.40 10.46 6.87
CA GLY A 53 7.13 10.35 5.44
C GLY A 53 6.62 9.00 5.00
N ALA A 54 5.84 8.28 5.85
CA ALA A 54 5.23 7.01 5.50
C ALA A 54 3.70 7.03 5.60
N TRP A 55 3.01 6.35 4.67
CA TRP A 55 1.57 6.06 4.76
C TRP A 55 1.35 4.87 5.69
N VAL A 56 1.21 5.16 6.98
CA VAL A 56 1.04 4.15 8.02
C VAL A 56 -0.42 3.95 8.35
N GLU A 57 -0.86 2.70 8.37
CA GLU A 57 -2.22 2.29 8.66
C GLU A 57 -2.24 1.29 9.83
N ASP A 58 -3.38 1.22 10.51
CA ASP A 58 -3.69 0.12 11.41
C ASP A 58 -4.06 -1.12 10.59
N LEU A 59 -3.22 -2.14 10.65
CA LEU A 59 -3.42 -3.41 9.96
C LEU A 59 -3.83 -4.48 10.95
N THR A 60 -4.67 -5.39 10.47
CA THR A 60 -5.19 -6.50 11.27
C THR A 60 -4.84 -7.80 10.56
N PHE A 61 -4.12 -8.68 11.25
CA PHE A 61 -3.70 -9.97 10.73
C PHE A 61 -4.32 -11.10 11.55
N PRO A 62 -4.81 -12.17 10.89
CA PRO A 62 -5.30 -13.33 11.62
C PRO A 62 -4.16 -13.95 12.40
N ASN A 63 -4.45 -14.36 13.63
CA ASN A 63 -3.48 -15.08 14.45
C ASN A 63 -3.21 -16.43 13.80
N THR A 64 -2.04 -16.61 13.18
CA THR A 64 -1.70 -17.85 12.46
C THR A 64 -1.36 -19.02 13.38
N VAL A 65 -1.22 -18.78 14.69
CA VAL A 65 -0.91 -19.80 15.70
C VAL A 65 -2.19 -20.35 16.32
N ASP A 66 -3.19 -19.49 16.54
CA ASP A 66 -4.52 -19.90 17.01
C ASP A 66 -5.60 -18.99 16.41
N TYR A 67 -6.03 -19.30 15.20
CA TYR A 67 -7.01 -18.49 14.46
C TYR A 67 -8.45 -18.67 14.97
N MET A 68 -8.72 -19.74 15.73
CA MET A 68 -10.05 -20.09 16.23
C MET A 68 -10.34 -19.42 17.58
N ASN A 69 -9.34 -19.33 18.47
CA ASN A 69 -9.57 -18.86 19.84
C ASN A 69 -8.98 -17.48 20.15
N ASN A 70 -8.05 -16.97 19.33
CA ASN A 70 -7.43 -15.67 19.59
C ASN A 70 -7.92 -14.57 18.64
N PRO A 71 -8.12 -13.33 19.15
CA PRO A 71 -8.46 -12.21 18.32
C PRO A 71 -7.33 -11.92 17.30
N PRO A 72 -7.67 -11.38 16.12
CA PRO A 72 -6.67 -10.91 15.16
C PRO A 72 -5.67 -9.93 15.79
N GLU A 73 -4.39 -10.09 15.45
CA GLU A 73 -3.34 -9.19 15.91
C GLU A 73 -3.43 -7.85 15.15
N LYS A 74 -3.38 -6.75 15.90
CA LYS A 74 -3.31 -5.39 15.33
C LYS A 74 -1.87 -4.90 15.34
N PHE A 75 -1.42 -4.32 14.24
CA PHE A 75 -0.15 -3.61 14.19
C PHE A 75 -0.21 -2.40 13.27
N ARG A 76 0.63 -1.40 13.54
CA ARG A 76 0.82 -0.27 12.63
C ARG A 76 1.88 -0.59 11.58
N GLY A 77 1.53 -0.45 10.31
CA GLY A 77 2.43 -0.77 9.20
C GLY A 77 2.00 -0.11 7.90
N ILE A 78 2.71 -0.43 6.82
CA ILE A 78 2.45 0.10 5.49
C ILE A 78 1.74 -0.97 4.69
N ARG A 79 0.49 -0.73 4.29
CA ARG A 79 -0.22 -1.63 3.39
C ARG A 79 0.33 -1.48 1.98
N THR A 80 0.67 -2.59 1.33
CA THR A 80 1.24 -2.55 -0.02
C THR A 80 0.29 -1.91 -1.05
N ALA A 81 -1.02 -2.17 -0.93
CA ALA A 81 -2.02 -1.55 -1.79
C ALA A 81 -2.03 -0.02 -1.69
N THR A 82 -2.04 0.51 -0.47
CA THR A 82 -2.01 1.96 -0.20
C THR A 82 -0.73 2.57 -0.74
N PHE A 83 0.42 1.94 -0.48
CA PHE A 83 1.70 2.41 -1.00
C PHE A 83 1.72 2.49 -2.53
N LEU A 84 1.35 1.39 -3.22
CA LEU A 84 1.38 1.34 -4.68
C LEU A 84 0.39 2.33 -5.31
N LYS A 85 -0.82 2.44 -4.74
CA LYS A 85 -1.84 3.39 -5.19
C LYS A 85 -1.32 4.83 -5.10
N ASN A 86 -0.79 5.21 -3.94
CA ASN A 86 -0.33 6.58 -3.70
C ASN A 86 0.92 6.88 -4.54
N ALA A 87 1.85 5.94 -4.67
CA ALA A 87 3.03 6.09 -5.53
C ALA A 87 2.66 6.28 -7.00
N ASN A 88 1.74 5.47 -7.53
CA ASN A 88 1.28 5.62 -8.91
C ASN A 88 0.60 6.96 -9.13
N LEU A 89 -0.25 7.41 -8.21
CA LEU A 89 -0.90 8.72 -8.30
C LEU A 89 0.13 9.87 -8.39
N LEU A 90 1.20 9.80 -7.60
CA LEU A 90 2.29 10.79 -7.66
C LEU A 90 3.05 10.74 -8.98
N ILE A 91 3.33 9.54 -9.51
CA ILE A 91 3.99 9.36 -10.81
C ILE A 91 3.11 9.94 -11.92
N ASP A 92 1.82 9.56 -11.97
CA ASP A 92 0.86 10.03 -12.96
C ASP A 92 0.70 11.55 -12.92
N ALA A 93 0.75 12.16 -11.73
CA ALA A 93 0.71 13.61 -11.57
C ALA A 93 1.96 14.30 -12.13
N ILE A 94 3.15 13.73 -11.91
CA ILE A 94 4.41 14.23 -12.49
C ILE A 94 4.37 14.11 -14.01
N GLU A 95 3.91 12.98 -14.54
CA GLU A 95 3.77 12.78 -15.99
C GLU A 95 2.80 13.77 -16.61
N SER A 96 1.62 13.95 -15.99
CA SER A 96 0.61 14.94 -16.40
C SER A 96 1.18 16.37 -16.43
N ALA A 97 1.96 16.75 -15.41
CA ALA A 97 2.61 18.07 -15.36
C ALA A 97 3.62 18.27 -16.49
N ARG A 98 4.44 17.25 -16.77
CA ARG A 98 5.44 17.29 -17.87
C ARG A 98 4.80 17.39 -19.25
N GLU A 99 3.67 16.72 -19.46
CA GLU A 99 2.92 16.83 -20.72
C GLU A 99 2.20 18.18 -20.87
N GLY A 100 1.73 18.76 -19.77
CA GLY A 100 1.19 20.11 -19.75
C GLY A 100 2.21 21.18 -20.14
N GLU A 101 3.45 21.08 -19.64
CA GLU A 101 4.56 21.98 -20.00
C GLU A 101 4.93 21.89 -21.49
N LYS A 102 4.98 20.68 -22.07
CA LYS A 102 5.29 20.50 -23.50
C LYS A 102 4.25 21.06 -24.47
N LYS A 103 3.02 21.31 -24.02
CA LYS A 103 1.96 21.92 -24.87
C LYS A 103 2.01 23.45 -24.86
N LEU A 104 2.84 24.05 -24.00
CA LEU A 104 3.03 25.49 -23.87
C LEU A 104 4.30 26.00 -24.60
N GLU A 105 5.15 25.10 -25.08
CA GLU A 105 6.27 25.37 -26.01
C GLU A 105 5.84 25.27 -27.47
#